data_AF-A0A7F8RPK0-F1
#
_entry.id   AF-A0A7F8RPK0-F1
#
_cell.length_a   1.000
_cell.length_b   1.000
_cell.length_c   1.000
_cell.angle_alpha   90.00
_cell.angle_beta   90.00
_cell.angle_gamma   90.00
#
_symmetry.space_group_name_H-M   'P 1'
#
loop_
_entity.id
_entity.type
_entity.pdbx_description
1 polymer ?
#
loop_
_entity_poly.entity_id
_entity_poly.type
_entity_poly.pdbx_seq_one_letter_code
_entity_poly.pdbx_strand_id
1 'polypeptide(L)'
;MAVGQGMKPCIDKDLQKHFFKAPQQTEHLGKSNLTRNPVRLFFFFPLQTDVIVNSVNPLCGLRYGPVSISILQQAGDEIELEFDKKVTEIQDSQFVVVTKGFKLPCQYVYHVLWDSRCCKQTKTLRIAVRECLEKCLELNKTSISFPALGTGNIGIQSSIAAEIMFDEVLTFAKCHLKEQLTVKFVIFPEELETYMVILCYSFLGQWTDWQPQNQDEMKRNTFLRCLKLSAEEIQDQKKQFENCGLQVIKVEKIDNAVLMAVFQKKKKMMEGRTHGKPVSHRLFQQIPYQFCEAVCRVGFQRMYSAPRDPKYGVGIYFTKNLKNLAYQVKKTSAIDELIYVFDAEVLTGSFCQGHQLHIVPPPLSPGDTDCHDSVVDNVSSPETFVIFSNTQAMPQYLWTCTQNHVQPQNYSSGPRMLSSQNPWSKILKG
;
A
#
# COMPACT_ATOMS: atom_id res chain seq x y z
N MET A 1 -28.90 -35.39 25.73
CA MET A 1 -28.70 -35.37 24.27
C MET A 1 -29.57 -34.25 23.71
N ALA A 2 -28.97 -33.11 23.37
CA ALA A 2 -29.68 -31.96 22.81
C ALA A 2 -28.99 -31.56 21.49
N VAL A 3 -29.81 -31.46 20.44
CA VAL A 3 -29.43 -31.25 19.05
C VAL A 3 -29.12 -29.76 18.81
N GLY A 4 -28.03 -29.51 18.07
CA GLY A 4 -27.44 -28.19 17.87
C GLY A 4 -28.33 -27.21 17.10
N GLN A 5 -28.41 -25.99 17.62
CA GLN A 5 -28.91 -24.82 16.89
C GLN A 5 -27.82 -24.30 15.95
N GLY A 6 -28.15 -24.20 14.66
CA GLY A 6 -27.30 -23.59 13.65
C GLY A 6 -27.08 -22.09 13.93
N MET A 7 -25.81 -21.70 13.98
CA MET A 7 -25.40 -20.29 13.95
C MET A 7 -25.76 -19.71 12.58
N LYS A 8 -26.70 -18.76 12.56
CA LYS A 8 -26.91 -17.85 11.42
C LYS A 8 -25.69 -16.91 11.31
N PRO A 9 -25.14 -16.65 10.12
CA PRO A 9 -24.15 -15.60 9.95
C PRO A 9 -24.81 -14.24 10.20
N CYS A 10 -24.35 -13.53 11.23
CA CYS A 10 -24.66 -12.12 11.43
C CYS A 10 -24.01 -11.32 10.30
N ILE A 11 -24.79 -10.95 9.30
CA ILE A 11 -24.42 -9.93 8.33
C ILE A 11 -24.46 -8.59 9.06
N ASP A 12 -23.29 -7.96 9.19
CA ASP A 12 -23.13 -6.65 9.78
C ASP A 12 -23.94 -5.61 8.99
N LYS A 13 -24.96 -5.04 9.65
CA LYS A 13 -25.89 -4.08 9.04
C LYS A 13 -25.27 -2.70 8.82
N ASP A 14 -24.06 -2.45 9.29
CA ASP A 14 -23.40 -1.15 9.17
C ASP A 14 -22.59 -0.97 7.87
N LEU A 15 -22.26 -2.06 7.16
CA LEU A 15 -21.69 -2.01 5.80
C LEU A 15 -22.68 -1.43 4.76
N GLN A 16 -23.99 -1.65 4.96
CA GLN A 16 -25.05 -1.18 4.04
C GLN A 16 -25.26 0.34 4.08
N LYS A 17 -24.91 1.01 5.18
CA LYS A 17 -25.18 2.46 5.36
C LYS A 17 -24.11 3.37 4.75
N HIS A 18 -22.92 2.87 4.49
CA HIS A 18 -21.77 3.67 4.06
C HIS A 18 -21.70 3.91 2.54
N PHE A 19 -22.46 3.16 1.75
CA PHE A 19 -22.43 3.25 0.28
C PHE A 19 -22.97 4.59 -0.28
N PHE A 20 -23.86 5.28 0.44
CA PHE A 20 -24.55 6.49 -0.05
C PHE A 20 -24.68 7.66 0.95
N LYS A 21 -24.09 7.59 2.15
CA LYS A 21 -24.10 8.72 3.10
C LYS A 21 -22.86 9.61 2.95
N ALA A 22 -23.09 10.87 2.60
CA ALA A 22 -22.08 11.91 2.52
C ALA A 22 -21.60 12.35 3.92
N PRO A 23 -20.29 12.50 4.15
CA PRO A 23 -19.76 13.48 5.08
C PRO A 23 -19.54 14.81 4.33
N GLN A 24 -20.18 15.89 4.79
CA GLN A 24 -19.87 17.25 4.38
C GLN A 24 -18.51 17.65 4.96
N GLN A 25 -17.39 17.48 4.23
CA GLN A 25 -16.16 18.23 4.51
C GLN A 25 -15.42 18.63 3.22
N THR A 26 -14.89 19.85 3.26
CA THR A 26 -14.51 20.78 2.20
C THR A 26 -13.38 20.35 1.26
N GLU A 27 -13.48 20.81 0.01
CA GLU A 27 -12.51 20.67 -1.07
C GLU A 27 -11.11 21.23 -0.72
N HIS A 28 -10.06 20.43 -0.94
CA HIS A 28 -8.73 20.97 -1.25
C HIS A 28 -8.19 20.35 -2.55
N LEU A 29 -8.11 21.23 -3.54
CA LEU A 29 -7.90 20.96 -4.94
C LEU A 29 -6.41 20.84 -5.28
N GLY A 30 -5.95 19.64 -5.64
CA GLY A 30 -4.70 19.46 -6.39
C GLY A 30 -4.97 19.52 -7.89
N LYS A 31 -5.11 20.71 -8.48
CA LYS A 31 -5.04 20.88 -9.95
C LYS A 31 -3.60 20.61 -10.39
N SER A 32 -3.28 19.39 -10.82
CA SER A 32 -2.09 19.15 -11.65
C SER A 32 -2.44 19.52 -13.10
N ASN A 33 -1.82 20.59 -13.60
CA ASN A 33 -1.86 20.93 -15.02
C ASN A 33 -1.13 19.84 -15.82
N LEU A 34 -1.87 18.85 -16.32
CA LEU A 34 -1.43 17.88 -17.31
C LEU A 34 -2.29 18.04 -18.55
N THR A 35 -1.87 18.91 -19.45
CA THR A 35 -2.55 19.22 -20.72
C THR A 35 -2.31 18.20 -21.83
N ARG A 36 -1.77 16.99 -21.55
CA ARG A 36 -1.45 15.99 -22.61
C ARG A 36 -1.58 14.51 -22.19
N ASN A 37 -2.56 14.14 -21.37
CA ASN A 37 -2.88 12.72 -21.13
C ASN A 37 -4.40 12.50 -21.10
N PRO A 38 -4.97 11.57 -21.89
CA PRO A 38 -6.44 11.45 -22.05
C PRO A 38 -7.16 10.83 -20.84
N VAL A 39 -6.45 10.17 -19.92
CA VAL A 39 -7.04 9.47 -18.76
C VAL A 39 -6.80 10.26 -17.47
N ARG A 40 -7.89 10.60 -16.75
CA ARG A 40 -7.84 11.23 -15.41
C ARG A 40 -8.24 10.21 -14.34
N LEU A 41 -7.36 9.97 -13.36
CA LEU A 41 -7.59 9.06 -12.23
C LEU A 41 -8.12 9.84 -11.01
N PHE A 42 -9.20 9.35 -10.40
CA PHE A 42 -9.81 9.92 -9.18
C PHE A 42 -10.10 8.83 -8.15
N PHE A 43 -9.94 9.17 -6.85
CA PHE A 43 -10.24 8.30 -5.71
C PHE A 43 -11.22 9.01 -4.76
N PHE A 44 -12.32 8.31 -4.41
CA PHE A 44 -13.42 8.67 -3.48
C PHE A 44 -14.66 9.48 -3.98
N PHE A 45 -15.83 9.09 -3.44
CA PHE A 45 -17.21 9.48 -3.78
C PHE A 45 -17.53 10.97 -3.51
N PRO A 46 -18.43 11.61 -4.29
CA PRO A 46 -19.53 11.01 -5.06
C PRO A 46 -19.17 10.58 -6.50
N LEU A 47 -19.61 9.38 -6.89
CA LEU A 47 -19.44 8.86 -8.24
C LEU A 47 -20.48 9.45 -9.19
N GLN A 48 -20.18 10.61 -9.76
CA GLN A 48 -20.77 10.98 -11.04
C GLN A 48 -19.91 10.32 -12.13
N THR A 49 -20.39 9.18 -12.65
CA THR A 49 -19.79 8.46 -13.78
C THR A 49 -20.86 7.91 -14.70
N ASP A 50 -20.56 7.83 -16.00
CA ASP A 50 -21.49 7.30 -16.98
C ASP A 50 -21.70 5.79 -16.79
N VAL A 51 -20.66 5.08 -16.37
CA VAL A 51 -20.67 3.62 -16.19
C VAL A 51 -20.13 3.21 -14.82
N ILE A 52 -20.83 2.28 -14.16
CA ILE A 52 -20.35 1.57 -12.96
C ILE A 52 -20.08 0.12 -13.32
N VAL A 53 -18.93 -0.42 -12.91
CA VAL A 53 -18.61 -1.83 -13.12
C VAL A 53 -18.99 -2.64 -11.89
N ASN A 54 -19.65 -3.77 -12.11
CA ASN A 54 -20.05 -4.73 -11.10
C ASN A 54 -19.32 -6.07 -11.31
N SER A 55 -19.12 -6.81 -10.23
CA SER A 55 -18.55 -8.16 -10.22
C SER A 55 -19.63 -9.17 -9.88
N VAL A 56 -19.92 -10.11 -10.78
CA VAL A 56 -21.04 -11.06 -10.65
C VAL A 56 -20.60 -12.50 -10.90
N ASN A 57 -21.08 -13.42 -10.08
CA ASN A 57 -21.07 -14.84 -10.42
C ASN A 57 -22.40 -15.17 -11.13
N PRO A 58 -22.40 -15.59 -12.41
CA PRO A 58 -23.62 -15.87 -13.16
C PRO A 58 -24.55 -16.89 -12.49
N LEU A 59 -23.99 -17.83 -11.71
CA LEU A 59 -24.78 -18.86 -11.01
C LEU A 59 -25.56 -18.33 -9.81
N CYS A 60 -25.15 -17.18 -9.26
CA CYS A 60 -25.73 -16.60 -8.05
C CYS A 60 -26.46 -15.28 -8.29
N GLY A 61 -26.34 -14.70 -9.49
CA GLY A 61 -26.97 -13.44 -9.87
C GLY A 61 -26.51 -12.23 -9.05
N LEU A 62 -27.33 -11.17 -9.01
CA LEU A 62 -27.00 -9.90 -8.35
C LEU A 62 -27.22 -9.92 -6.82
N ARG A 63 -27.80 -10.99 -6.28
CA ARG A 63 -28.06 -11.15 -4.84
C ARG A 63 -26.87 -11.71 -4.06
N TYR A 64 -25.72 -11.90 -4.72
CA TYR A 64 -24.52 -12.46 -4.11
C TYR A 64 -23.30 -11.58 -4.34
N GLY A 65 -22.51 -11.38 -3.28
CA GLY A 65 -21.32 -10.54 -3.28
C GLY A 65 -21.61 -9.09 -2.87
N PRO A 66 -20.69 -8.44 -2.12
CA PRO A 66 -20.95 -7.15 -1.48
C PRO A 66 -21.28 -6.04 -2.49
N VAL A 67 -20.51 -5.94 -3.58
CA VAL A 67 -20.73 -4.91 -4.61
C VAL A 67 -22.06 -5.10 -5.34
N SER A 68 -22.39 -6.34 -5.74
CA SER A 68 -23.64 -6.67 -6.44
C SER A 68 -24.86 -6.37 -5.58
N ILE A 69 -24.83 -6.75 -4.30
CA ILE A 69 -25.93 -6.49 -3.36
C ILE A 69 -26.15 -4.98 -3.20
N SER A 70 -25.09 -4.19 -3.03
CA SER A 70 -25.20 -2.73 -2.89
C SER A 70 -25.73 -2.05 -4.15
N ILE A 71 -25.32 -2.53 -5.32
CA ILE A 71 -25.83 -2.05 -6.62
C ILE A 71 -27.32 -2.36 -6.76
N LEU A 72 -27.73 -3.61 -6.49
CA LEU A 72 -29.14 -4.03 -6.57
C LEU A 72 -30.03 -3.22 -5.62
N GLN A 73 -29.59 -3.04 -4.37
CA GLN A 73 -30.32 -2.27 -3.36
C GLN A 73 -30.60 -0.82 -3.80
N GLN A 74 -29.65 -0.17 -4.47
CA GLN A 74 -29.81 1.22 -4.90
C GLN A 74 -30.47 1.36 -6.28
N ALA A 75 -30.19 0.45 -7.22
CA ALA A 75 -30.75 0.47 -8.57
C ALA A 75 -32.23 0.06 -8.61
N GLY A 76 -32.65 -0.80 -7.67
CA GLY A 76 -33.97 -1.43 -7.64
C GLY A 76 -34.01 -2.77 -8.39
N ASP A 77 -35.02 -3.60 -8.12
CA ASP A 77 -35.17 -4.96 -8.66
C ASP A 77 -35.24 -5.01 -10.19
N GLU A 78 -35.52 -3.87 -10.85
CA GLU A 78 -35.57 -3.77 -12.30
C GLU A 78 -34.23 -4.12 -12.98
N ILE A 79 -33.09 -3.87 -12.30
CA ILE A 79 -31.77 -4.24 -12.80
C ILE A 79 -31.54 -5.75 -12.84
N GLU A 80 -32.12 -6.49 -11.89
CA GLU A 80 -32.03 -7.95 -11.83
C GLU A 80 -32.83 -8.57 -12.98
N LEU A 81 -34.04 -8.06 -13.26
CA LEU A 81 -34.85 -8.52 -14.40
C LEU A 81 -34.15 -8.31 -15.75
N GLU A 82 -33.49 -7.16 -15.95
CA GLU A 82 -32.72 -6.90 -17.17
C GLU A 82 -31.48 -7.80 -17.26
N PHE A 83 -30.77 -7.98 -16.14
CA PHE A 83 -29.61 -8.86 -16.05
C PHE A 83 -29.95 -10.31 -16.36
N ASP A 84 -30.98 -10.87 -15.72
CA ASP A 84 -31.39 -12.27 -15.88
C ASP A 84 -31.85 -12.58 -17.30
N LYS A 85 -32.53 -11.63 -17.96
CA LYS A 85 -32.88 -11.77 -19.38
C LYS A 85 -31.62 -11.84 -20.24
N LYS A 86 -30.70 -10.88 -20.07
CA LYS A 86 -29.51 -10.77 -20.91
C LYS A 86 -28.51 -11.89 -20.65
N VAL A 87 -28.40 -12.40 -19.42
CA VAL A 87 -27.45 -13.46 -19.09
C VAL A 87 -27.76 -14.78 -19.80
N THR A 88 -29.05 -15.03 -20.11
CA THR A 88 -29.46 -16.20 -20.90
C THR A 88 -29.17 -16.10 -22.40
N GLU A 89 -28.90 -14.90 -22.91
CA GLU A 89 -28.65 -14.63 -24.33
C GLU A 89 -27.14 -14.59 -24.66
N ILE A 90 -26.27 -14.88 -23.69
CA ILE A 90 -24.82 -14.73 -23.80
C ILE A 90 -24.17 -15.86 -24.61
N GLN A 91 -23.22 -15.50 -25.46
CA GLN A 91 -22.30 -16.43 -26.12
C GLN A 91 -21.12 -16.79 -25.20
N ASP A 92 -20.60 -18.01 -25.29
CA ASP A 92 -19.53 -18.56 -24.43
C ASP A 92 -18.24 -17.70 -24.32
N SER A 93 -18.07 -16.69 -25.19
CA SER A 93 -16.89 -15.81 -25.24
C SER A 93 -17.06 -14.42 -24.60
N GLN A 94 -18.24 -14.05 -24.10
CA GLN A 94 -18.51 -12.70 -23.59
C GLN A 94 -18.36 -12.64 -22.06
N PHE A 95 -17.59 -11.67 -21.56
CA PHE A 95 -17.30 -11.53 -20.13
C PHE A 95 -18.05 -10.38 -19.46
N VAL A 96 -18.70 -9.49 -20.24
CA VAL A 96 -19.39 -8.32 -19.71
C VAL A 96 -20.84 -8.22 -20.21
N VAL A 97 -21.79 -8.16 -19.28
CA VAL A 97 -23.22 -7.87 -19.55
C VAL A 97 -23.50 -6.41 -19.24
N VAL A 98 -24.23 -5.73 -20.12
CA VAL A 98 -24.58 -4.31 -19.94
C VAL A 98 -26.06 -4.19 -19.58
N THR A 99 -26.37 -3.51 -18.47
CA THR A 99 -27.73 -3.12 -18.07
C THR A 99 -27.82 -1.60 -17.91
N LYS A 100 -29.05 -1.06 -17.84
CA LYS A 100 -29.24 0.35 -17.48
C LYS A 100 -28.90 0.59 -16.00
N GLY A 101 -28.55 1.83 -15.65
CA GLY A 101 -28.30 2.23 -14.26
C GLY A 101 -29.56 2.26 -13.36
N PHE A 102 -30.75 2.34 -13.96
CA PHE A 102 -32.03 2.51 -13.25
C PHE A 102 -32.00 3.68 -12.25
N LYS A 103 -32.14 3.41 -10.95
CA LYS A 103 -32.14 4.42 -9.88
C LYS A 103 -30.73 4.87 -9.46
N LEU A 104 -29.67 4.32 -10.06
CA LEU A 104 -28.30 4.76 -9.83
C LEU A 104 -27.99 6.06 -10.59
N PRO A 105 -27.07 6.90 -10.07
CA PRO A 105 -26.60 8.11 -10.76
C PRO A 105 -25.58 7.79 -11.87
N CYS A 106 -25.85 6.76 -12.68
CA CYS A 106 -25.04 6.35 -13.84
C CYS A 106 -25.97 5.91 -14.99
N GLN A 107 -25.47 5.92 -16.23
CA GLN A 107 -26.26 5.53 -17.39
C GLN A 107 -26.35 4.00 -17.52
N TYR A 108 -25.23 3.30 -17.27
CA TYR A 108 -25.11 1.86 -17.43
C TYR A 108 -24.36 1.20 -16.28
N VAL A 109 -24.70 -0.05 -16.01
CA VAL A 109 -23.91 -0.96 -15.17
C VAL A 109 -23.33 -2.08 -16.04
N TYR A 110 -22.02 -2.25 -15.97
CA TYR A 110 -21.30 -3.32 -16.68
C TYR A 110 -21.01 -4.45 -15.70
N HIS A 111 -21.63 -5.59 -15.89
CA HIS A 111 -21.52 -6.76 -15.03
C HIS A 111 -20.45 -7.71 -15.58
N VAL A 112 -19.29 -7.71 -14.93
CA VAL A 112 -18.21 -8.66 -15.21
C VAL A 112 -18.59 -10.02 -14.66
N LEU A 113 -18.61 -11.01 -15.55
CA LEU A 113 -19.00 -12.39 -15.24
C LEU A 113 -17.79 -13.24 -14.86
N TRP A 114 -17.86 -13.88 -13.70
CA TRP A 114 -16.84 -14.82 -13.23
C TRP A 114 -17.32 -16.25 -13.39
N ASP A 115 -16.77 -16.99 -14.36
CA ASP A 115 -17.00 -18.43 -14.46
C ASP A 115 -16.17 -19.17 -13.40
N SER A 116 -16.85 -19.74 -12.41
CA SER A 116 -16.26 -20.51 -11.33
C SER A 116 -15.54 -21.79 -11.77
N ARG A 117 -15.75 -22.24 -13.02
CA ARG A 117 -15.09 -23.42 -13.62
C ARG A 117 -13.76 -23.06 -14.30
N CYS A 118 -13.50 -21.77 -14.53
CA CYS A 118 -12.28 -21.33 -15.20
C CYS A 118 -11.13 -21.18 -14.20
N CYS A 119 -10.09 -22.01 -14.33
CA CYS A 119 -8.86 -21.96 -13.51
C CYS A 119 -7.91 -20.80 -13.84
N LYS A 120 -8.36 -19.81 -14.63
CA LYS A 120 -7.54 -18.70 -15.14
C LYS A 120 -8.18 -17.34 -14.84
N GLN A 121 -8.53 -17.09 -13.57
CA GLN A 121 -9.21 -15.88 -13.11
C GLN A 121 -8.46 -14.59 -13.49
N THR A 122 -7.13 -14.60 -13.52
CA THR A 122 -6.30 -13.46 -13.96
C THR A 122 -6.47 -13.14 -15.45
N LYS A 123 -6.66 -14.15 -16.30
CA LYS A 123 -6.97 -13.94 -17.73
C LYS A 123 -8.37 -13.39 -17.91
N THR A 124 -9.34 -13.89 -17.14
CA THR A 124 -10.70 -13.36 -17.12
C THR A 124 -10.71 -11.89 -16.73
N LEU A 125 -10.00 -11.50 -15.66
CA LEU A 125 -9.88 -10.10 -15.24
C LEU A 125 -9.32 -9.22 -16.37
N ARG A 126 -8.24 -9.69 -17.02
CA ARG A 126 -7.59 -8.97 -18.11
C ARG A 126 -8.56 -8.70 -19.28
N ILE A 127 -9.27 -9.73 -19.72
CA ILE A 127 -10.24 -9.62 -20.82
C ILE A 127 -11.42 -8.74 -20.42
N ALA A 128 -11.94 -8.90 -19.21
CA ALA A 128 -13.09 -8.13 -18.71
C ALA A 128 -12.80 -6.62 -18.62
N VAL A 129 -11.61 -6.23 -18.13
CA VAL A 129 -11.21 -4.82 -18.08
C VAL A 129 -11.16 -4.22 -19.48
N ARG A 130 -10.54 -4.94 -20.43
CA ARG A 130 -10.48 -4.52 -21.83
C ARG A 130 -11.86 -4.36 -22.45
N GLU A 131 -12.71 -5.37 -22.30
CA GLU A 131 -14.06 -5.36 -22.84
C GLU A 131 -14.90 -4.21 -22.27
N CYS A 132 -14.77 -3.92 -20.96
CA CYS A 132 -15.42 -2.75 -20.35
C CYS A 132 -14.97 -1.41 -20.98
N LEU A 133 -13.67 -1.25 -21.25
CA LEU A 133 -13.14 -0.02 -21.86
C LEU A 133 -13.57 0.13 -23.33
N GLU A 134 -13.54 -0.96 -24.10
CA GLU A 134 -14.01 -0.95 -25.49
C GLU A 134 -15.51 -0.65 -25.59
N LYS A 135 -16.34 -1.24 -24.70
CA LYS A 135 -17.78 -0.93 -24.63
C LYS A 135 -18.08 0.52 -24.30
N CYS A 136 -17.21 1.22 -23.54
CA CYS A 136 -17.36 2.65 -23.34
C CYS A 136 -17.21 3.43 -24.64
N LEU A 137 -16.31 3.03 -25.54
CA LEU A 137 -16.19 3.65 -26.87
C LEU A 137 -17.41 3.33 -27.74
N GLU A 138 -17.82 2.06 -27.79
CA GLU A 138 -19.01 1.62 -28.54
C GLU A 138 -20.28 2.39 -28.16
N LEU A 139 -20.44 2.69 -26.87
CA LEU A 139 -21.61 3.37 -26.32
C LEU A 139 -21.41 4.89 -26.12
N ASN A 140 -20.29 5.45 -26.60
CA ASN A 140 -19.93 6.87 -26.45
C ASN A 140 -20.02 7.36 -24.99
N LYS A 141 -19.35 6.66 -24.08
CA LYS A 141 -19.24 7.01 -22.66
C LYS A 141 -17.88 7.60 -22.35
N THR A 142 -17.89 8.59 -21.46
CA THR A 142 -16.71 9.41 -21.16
C THR A 142 -16.14 9.11 -19.77
N SER A 143 -16.84 8.32 -18.96
CA SER A 143 -16.38 7.94 -17.62
C SER A 143 -16.84 6.56 -17.17
N ILE A 144 -15.92 5.80 -16.57
CA ILE A 144 -16.18 4.46 -16.04
C ILE A 144 -15.52 4.28 -14.67
N SER A 145 -16.24 3.62 -13.76
CA SER A 145 -15.78 3.31 -12.40
C SER A 145 -15.62 1.82 -12.18
N PHE A 146 -14.39 1.38 -11.92
CA PHE A 146 -14.06 0.00 -11.59
C PHE A 146 -13.93 -0.18 -10.07
N PRO A 147 -14.55 -1.20 -9.45
CA PRO A 147 -14.18 -1.63 -8.11
C PRO A 147 -12.85 -2.39 -8.15
N ALA A 148 -12.35 -2.82 -6.99
CA ALA A 148 -11.30 -3.82 -6.89
C ALA A 148 -11.79 -5.19 -7.43
N LEU A 149 -11.77 -5.35 -8.77
CA LEU A 149 -12.34 -6.51 -9.43
C LEU A 149 -11.56 -7.79 -9.08
N GLY A 150 -12.28 -8.80 -8.58
CA GLY A 150 -11.74 -10.13 -8.32
C GLY A 150 -10.98 -10.30 -7.01
N THR A 151 -10.83 -9.25 -6.19
CA THR A 151 -10.06 -9.31 -4.92
C THR A 151 -10.82 -9.93 -3.75
N GLY A 152 -12.15 -9.91 -3.79
CA GLY A 152 -13.02 -10.52 -2.77
C GLY A 152 -13.19 -12.03 -2.98
N ASN A 153 -14.45 -12.50 -3.08
CA ASN A 153 -14.81 -13.92 -3.15
C ASN A 153 -14.21 -14.69 -4.35
N ILE A 154 -13.63 -14.01 -5.34
CA ILE A 154 -12.95 -14.63 -6.49
C ILE A 154 -11.52 -15.06 -6.14
N GLY A 155 -10.89 -14.43 -5.13
CA GLY A 155 -9.60 -14.85 -4.58
C GLY A 155 -8.37 -14.46 -5.38
N ILE A 156 -8.46 -13.48 -6.28
CA ILE A 156 -7.26 -12.91 -6.92
C ILE A 156 -6.53 -12.06 -5.88
N GLN A 157 -5.23 -12.27 -5.70
CA GLN A 157 -4.43 -11.42 -4.82
C GLN A 157 -4.56 -9.97 -5.26
N SER A 158 -4.82 -9.07 -4.30
CA SER A 158 -5.03 -7.65 -4.54
C SER A 158 -3.92 -7.01 -5.37
N SER A 159 -2.67 -7.46 -5.19
CA SER A 159 -1.54 -6.97 -5.96
C SER A 159 -1.60 -7.32 -7.44
N ILE A 160 -1.93 -8.56 -7.74
CA ILE A 160 -2.05 -9.10 -9.10
C ILE A 160 -3.27 -8.47 -9.79
N ALA A 161 -4.39 -8.33 -9.09
CA ALA A 161 -5.60 -7.71 -9.64
C ALA A 161 -5.32 -6.25 -10.04
N ALA A 162 -4.71 -5.49 -9.14
CA ALA A 162 -4.29 -4.11 -9.40
C ALA A 162 -3.36 -4.01 -10.61
N GLU A 163 -2.30 -4.82 -10.66
CA GLU A 163 -1.36 -4.85 -11.79
C GLU A 163 -2.07 -5.05 -13.13
N ILE A 164 -2.94 -6.06 -13.21
CA ILE A 164 -3.69 -6.38 -14.43
C ILE A 164 -4.62 -5.23 -14.82
N MET A 165 -5.37 -4.67 -13.86
CA MET A 165 -6.31 -3.58 -14.12
C MET A 165 -5.58 -2.33 -14.64
N PHE A 166 -4.42 -1.98 -14.08
CA PHE A 166 -3.62 -0.86 -14.57
C PHE A 166 -2.99 -1.13 -15.94
N ASP A 167 -2.39 -2.30 -16.11
CA ASP A 167 -1.73 -2.68 -17.36
C ASP A 167 -2.71 -2.62 -18.54
N GLU A 168 -3.95 -3.09 -18.36
CA GLU A 168 -4.97 -3.02 -19.39
C GLU A 168 -5.47 -1.59 -19.64
N VAL A 169 -5.67 -0.77 -18.61
CA VAL A 169 -6.05 0.64 -18.80
C VAL A 169 -4.95 1.42 -19.53
N LEU A 170 -3.68 1.20 -19.18
CA LEU A 170 -2.54 1.83 -19.84
C LEU A 170 -2.38 1.36 -21.28
N THR A 171 -2.55 0.06 -21.53
CA THR A 171 -2.53 -0.52 -22.88
C THR A 171 -3.65 0.06 -23.73
N PHE A 172 -4.87 0.13 -23.20
CA PHE A 172 -6.00 0.75 -23.86
C PHE A 172 -5.74 2.22 -24.20
N ALA A 173 -5.19 3.00 -23.26
CA ALA A 173 -4.87 4.41 -23.47
C ALA A 173 -3.82 4.63 -24.57
N LYS A 174 -2.82 3.73 -24.68
CA LYS A 174 -1.81 3.75 -25.76
C LYS A 174 -2.43 3.48 -27.12
N CYS A 175 -3.42 2.60 -27.20
CA CYS A 175 -4.13 2.28 -28.45
C CYS A 175 -5.15 3.36 -28.86
N HIS A 176 -5.66 4.15 -27.91
CA HIS A 176 -6.77 5.09 -28.12
C HIS A 176 -6.43 6.54 -27.77
N LEU A 177 -5.32 7.07 -28.32
CA LEU A 177 -4.79 8.40 -28.00
C LEU A 177 -5.72 9.59 -28.29
N LYS A 178 -6.77 9.41 -29.11
CA LYS A 178 -7.71 10.46 -29.50
C LYS A 178 -8.97 10.50 -28.63
N GLU A 179 -9.23 9.44 -27.87
CA GLU A 179 -10.44 9.29 -27.08
C GLU A 179 -10.23 9.82 -25.66
N GLN A 180 -11.23 10.49 -25.09
CA GLN A 180 -11.16 11.00 -23.73
C GLN A 180 -12.05 10.15 -22.81
N LEU A 181 -11.47 9.12 -22.19
CA LEU A 181 -12.14 8.26 -21.21
C LEU A 181 -11.55 8.45 -19.81
N THR A 182 -12.40 8.88 -18.87
CA THR A 182 -12.04 9.03 -17.45
C THR A 182 -12.26 7.69 -16.74
N VAL A 183 -11.17 7.03 -16.34
CA VAL A 183 -11.22 5.76 -15.59
C VAL A 183 -11.00 6.02 -14.10
N LYS A 184 -11.95 5.63 -13.26
CA LYS A 184 -11.89 5.76 -11.80
C LYS A 184 -11.79 4.39 -11.16
N PHE A 185 -10.86 4.21 -10.23
CA PHE A 185 -10.78 3.00 -9.39
C PHE A 185 -11.38 3.29 -8.02
N VAL A 186 -12.43 2.56 -7.67
CA VAL A 186 -13.17 2.66 -6.42
C VAL A 186 -12.61 1.62 -5.47
N ILE A 187 -11.94 2.07 -4.42
CA ILE A 187 -11.32 1.19 -3.42
C ILE A 187 -11.99 1.45 -2.08
N PHE A 188 -12.49 0.38 -1.45
CA PHE A 188 -13.11 0.46 -0.14
C PHE A 188 -12.03 0.57 0.95
N PRO A 189 -12.26 1.36 2.03
CA PRO A 189 -11.29 1.55 3.11
C PRO A 189 -10.82 0.26 3.79
N GLU A 190 -11.65 -0.79 3.76
CA GLU A 190 -11.37 -2.10 4.34
C GLU A 190 -10.42 -2.94 3.46
N GLU A 191 -10.15 -2.53 2.21
CA GLU A 191 -9.22 -3.19 1.28
C GLU A 191 -7.87 -2.45 1.21
N LEU A 192 -7.23 -2.26 2.36
CA LEU A 192 -5.93 -1.59 2.46
C LEU A 192 -4.91 -2.18 1.49
N GLU A 193 -4.79 -3.51 1.37
CA GLU A 193 -3.86 -4.18 0.44
C GLU A 193 -4.11 -3.87 -1.04
N THR A 194 -5.37 -3.76 -1.47
CA THR A 194 -5.73 -3.36 -2.84
C THR A 194 -5.43 -1.89 -3.09
N TYR A 195 -5.73 -1.03 -2.12
CA TYR A 195 -5.34 0.38 -2.13
C TYR A 195 -3.81 0.54 -2.24
N MET A 196 -3.04 -0.30 -1.53
CA MET A 196 -1.57 -0.27 -1.53
C MET A 196 -0.99 -0.47 -2.93
N VAL A 197 -1.52 -1.44 -3.67
CA VAL A 197 -0.91 -1.88 -4.93
C VAL A 197 -1.39 -1.01 -6.10
N ILE A 198 -2.66 -0.60 -6.09
CA ILE A 198 -3.21 0.33 -7.09
C ILE A 198 -2.48 1.68 -7.05
N LEU A 199 -2.19 2.20 -5.85
CA LEU A 199 -1.39 3.43 -5.72
C LEU A 199 0.04 3.25 -6.24
N CYS A 200 0.72 2.14 -5.90
CA CYS A 200 2.07 1.88 -6.41
C CYS A 200 2.10 1.87 -7.94
N TYR A 201 1.14 1.22 -8.62
CA TYR A 201 1.08 1.17 -10.08
C TYR A 201 0.72 2.50 -10.74
N SER A 202 -0.14 3.32 -10.12
CA SER A 202 -0.46 4.67 -10.63
C SER A 202 0.74 5.63 -10.63
N PHE A 203 1.68 5.45 -9.70
CA PHE A 203 2.98 6.13 -9.71
C PHE A 203 4.01 5.42 -10.61
N LEU A 204 3.77 4.16 -11.02
CA LEU A 204 4.59 3.42 -11.97
C LEU A 204 4.40 3.84 -13.43
N GLY A 205 3.17 4.17 -13.83
CA GLY A 205 2.83 4.54 -15.21
C GLY A 205 3.41 5.87 -15.74
N GLN A 206 4.17 6.63 -14.95
CA GLN A 206 4.64 7.98 -15.34
C GLN A 206 5.89 7.99 -16.22
N TRP A 207 6.56 6.86 -16.46
CA TRP A 207 7.72 6.80 -17.37
C TRP A 207 7.76 5.44 -18.09
N THR A 208 7.16 5.33 -19.28
CA THR A 208 7.38 4.19 -20.20
C THR A 208 8.15 4.54 -21.47
N ASP A 209 8.70 5.75 -21.57
CA ASP A 209 9.67 6.08 -22.63
C ASP A 209 11.10 5.82 -22.15
N TRP A 210 11.46 4.57 -21.86
CA TRP A 210 12.86 4.06 -21.88
C TRP A 210 12.80 2.53 -21.84
N GLN A 211 12.94 1.87 -22.99
CA GLN A 211 13.30 0.45 -23.05
C GLN A 211 14.81 0.33 -23.32
N PRO A 212 15.55 -0.49 -22.56
CA PRO A 212 16.73 -1.17 -23.08
C PRO A 212 16.32 -2.55 -23.61
N GLN A 213 16.72 -2.82 -24.86
CA GLN A 213 16.67 -4.15 -25.45
C GLN A 213 17.71 -5.02 -24.75
N ASN A 214 17.27 -5.96 -23.91
CA ASN A 214 17.84 -7.30 -23.68
C ASN A 214 17.16 -7.94 -22.44
N GLN A 215 16.57 -9.13 -22.63
CA GLN A 215 15.72 -9.82 -21.66
C GLN A 215 16.48 -10.68 -20.63
N ASP A 216 17.80 -10.56 -20.53
CA ASP A 216 18.63 -11.32 -19.57
C ASP A 216 19.04 -10.53 -18.31
N GLU A 217 18.60 -9.29 -18.14
CA GLU A 217 18.77 -8.53 -16.87
C GLU A 217 17.50 -8.56 -16.01
N MET A 218 17.24 -9.70 -15.38
CA MET A 218 16.27 -9.74 -14.29
C MET A 218 16.79 -8.92 -13.09
N LYS A 219 16.14 -7.77 -12.85
CA LYS A 219 16.02 -7.06 -11.56
C LYS A 219 17.29 -6.39 -10.97
N ARG A 220 17.85 -5.39 -11.64
CA ARG A 220 18.59 -4.32 -10.95
C ARG A 220 17.64 -3.15 -10.70
N ASN A 221 17.43 -2.80 -9.44
CA ASN A 221 16.79 -1.52 -9.10
C ASN A 221 17.70 -0.39 -9.61
N THR A 222 17.27 0.32 -10.66
CA THR A 222 18.06 1.35 -11.36
C THR A 222 18.40 2.55 -10.47
N PHE A 223 17.68 2.72 -9.35
CA PHE A 223 17.91 3.78 -8.37
C PHE A 223 18.95 3.42 -7.29
N LEU A 224 19.39 2.17 -7.22
CA LEU A 224 20.37 1.73 -6.23
C LEU A 224 21.76 1.70 -6.83
N ARG A 225 22.64 2.55 -6.31
CA ARG A 225 24.08 2.50 -6.60
C ARG A 225 24.80 1.89 -5.42
N CYS A 226 25.36 0.69 -5.64
CA CYS A 226 26.22 0.05 -4.64
C CYS A 226 27.45 0.93 -4.42
N LEU A 227 27.63 1.42 -3.20
CA LEU A 227 28.83 2.17 -2.84
C LEU A 227 29.95 1.16 -2.55
N LYS A 228 31.13 1.37 -3.15
CA LYS A 228 32.36 0.81 -2.58
C LYS A 228 32.53 1.52 -1.22
N LEU A 229 32.58 0.74 -0.15
CA LEU A 229 32.62 1.17 1.26
C LEU A 229 33.95 1.89 1.63
N SER A 230 34.36 2.91 0.87
CA SER A 230 35.66 3.58 1.03
C SER A 230 35.57 5.03 1.50
N ALA A 231 34.39 5.52 1.91
CA ALA A 231 34.21 6.83 2.51
C ALA A 231 34.10 6.70 4.04
N GLU A 232 34.90 7.48 4.77
CA GLU A 232 35.00 7.46 6.25
C GLU A 232 33.62 7.64 6.92
N GLU A 233 32.77 8.52 6.38
CA GLU A 233 31.41 8.75 6.87
C GLU A 233 30.53 7.50 6.87
N ILE A 234 30.61 6.65 5.84
CA ILE A 234 29.82 5.42 5.75
C ILE A 234 30.34 4.38 6.73
N GLN A 235 31.64 4.37 7.02
CA GLN A 235 32.23 3.46 7.99
C GLN A 235 31.78 3.78 9.42
N ASP A 236 31.71 5.06 9.78
CA ASP A 236 31.21 5.46 11.10
C ASP A 236 29.70 5.21 11.25
N GLN A 237 28.93 5.43 10.18
CA GLN A 237 27.51 5.05 10.17
C GLN A 237 27.34 3.53 10.34
N LYS A 238 28.14 2.73 9.63
CA LYS A 238 28.15 1.26 9.79
C LYS A 238 28.39 0.85 11.25
N LYS A 239 29.39 1.46 11.92
CA LYS A 239 29.64 1.20 13.36
C LYS A 239 28.44 1.54 14.24
N GLN A 240 27.67 2.59 13.92
CA GLN A 240 26.45 2.92 14.67
C GLN A 240 25.40 1.81 14.61
N PHE A 241 25.18 1.22 13.43
CA PHE A 241 24.29 0.07 13.26
C PHE A 241 24.80 -1.15 14.04
N GLU A 242 26.09 -1.46 13.92
CA GLU A 242 26.71 -2.61 14.60
C GLU A 242 26.65 -2.49 16.13
N ASN A 243 26.88 -1.28 16.67
CA ASN A 243 26.73 -0.97 18.10
C ASN A 243 25.29 -1.12 18.62
N CYS A 244 24.29 -1.13 17.71
CA CYS A 244 22.89 -1.39 18.05
C CYS A 244 22.51 -2.88 17.89
N GLY A 245 23.46 -3.74 17.51
CA GLY A 245 23.25 -5.18 17.30
C GLY A 245 22.72 -5.53 15.91
N LEU A 246 22.85 -4.63 14.93
CA LEU A 246 22.53 -4.86 13.52
C LEU A 246 23.84 -5.05 12.74
N GLN A 247 24.11 -6.27 12.28
CA GLN A 247 25.29 -6.56 11.48
C GLN A 247 25.05 -6.13 10.04
N VAL A 248 25.80 -5.13 9.56
CA VAL A 248 25.60 -4.57 8.22
C VAL A 248 26.25 -5.47 7.16
N ILE A 249 25.43 -5.98 6.24
CA ILE A 249 25.86 -6.79 5.09
C ILE A 249 26.14 -5.88 3.89
N LYS A 250 25.22 -4.94 3.62
CA LYS A 250 25.22 -4.13 2.40
C LYS A 250 24.72 -2.72 2.69
N VAL A 251 25.32 -1.75 2.02
CA VAL A 251 24.88 -0.35 2.03
C VAL A 251 24.77 0.12 0.59
N GLU A 252 23.62 0.65 0.22
CA GLU A 252 23.36 1.14 -1.13
C GLU A 252 22.92 2.60 -1.05
N LYS A 253 23.53 3.45 -1.88
CA LYS A 253 23.08 4.84 -2.04
C LYS A 253 21.91 4.86 -2.99
N ILE A 254 20.91 5.65 -2.64
CA ILE A 254 19.72 5.83 -3.45
C ILE A 254 19.92 7.09 -4.29
N ASP A 255 19.82 6.93 -5.61
CA ASP A 255 19.96 8.00 -6.58
C ASP A 255 18.63 8.19 -7.31
N ASN A 256 17.80 9.09 -6.78
CA ASN A 256 16.52 9.46 -7.37
C ASN A 256 16.46 10.99 -7.53
N ALA A 257 16.89 11.46 -8.70
CA ALA A 257 16.98 12.88 -9.02
C ALA A 257 15.62 13.62 -8.94
N VAL A 258 14.52 12.94 -9.31
CA VAL A 258 13.18 13.53 -9.30
C VAL A 258 12.70 13.75 -7.86
N LEU A 259 12.80 12.71 -7.04
CA LEU A 259 12.42 12.80 -5.62
C LEU A 259 13.29 13.83 -4.90
N MET A 260 14.60 13.84 -5.18
CA MET A 260 15.52 14.84 -4.65
C MET A 260 15.11 16.26 -5.05
N ALA A 261 14.75 16.51 -6.31
CA ALA A 261 14.33 17.84 -6.76
C ALA A 261 13.07 18.32 -6.03
N VAL A 262 12.08 17.44 -5.83
CA VAL A 262 10.85 17.75 -5.08
C VAL A 262 11.18 18.04 -3.61
N PHE A 263 12.00 17.20 -2.98
CA PHE A 263 12.46 17.36 -1.61
C PHE A 263 13.21 18.69 -1.42
N GLN A 264 14.17 19.02 -2.29
CA GLN A 264 14.94 20.27 -2.21
C GLN A 264 14.06 21.50 -2.38
N LYS A 265 13.04 21.44 -3.25
CA LYS A 265 12.06 22.53 -3.38
C LYS A 265 11.29 22.73 -2.08
N LYS A 266 10.81 21.65 -1.46
CA LYS A 266 10.11 21.70 -0.16
C LYS A 266 11.02 22.20 0.96
N LYS A 267 12.28 21.76 1.00
CA LYS A 267 13.30 22.18 1.96
C LYS A 267 13.51 23.68 1.94
N LYS A 268 13.76 24.28 0.75
CA LYS A 268 13.89 25.73 0.58
C LYS A 268 12.66 26.51 1.05
N MET A 269 11.45 25.98 0.78
CA MET A 269 10.20 26.60 1.24
C MET A 269 10.08 26.61 2.78
N MET A 270 10.58 25.57 3.45
CA MET A 270 10.57 25.48 4.91
C MET A 270 11.68 26.33 5.54
N GLU A 271 12.87 26.34 4.94
CA GLU A 271 14.00 27.16 5.40
C GLU A 271 13.68 28.65 5.41
N GLY A 272 12.87 29.13 4.44
CA GLY A 272 12.41 30.52 4.42
C GLY A 272 11.53 30.93 5.62
N ARG A 273 10.95 29.96 6.34
CA ARG A 273 10.12 30.21 7.54
C ARG A 273 10.91 30.13 8.84
N THR A 274 12.04 29.46 8.81
CA THR A 274 12.87 29.24 9.99
C THR A 274 14.04 30.22 9.97
N HIS A 275 14.15 31.09 10.97
CA HIS A 275 15.22 32.08 11.12
C HIS A 275 16.63 31.44 11.32
N GLY A 276 17.12 30.69 10.34
CA GLY A 276 18.42 30.02 10.33
C GLY A 276 18.49 28.66 11.06
N LYS A 277 17.37 28.12 11.57
CA LYS A 277 17.37 26.80 12.22
C LYS A 277 17.33 25.65 11.19
N PRO A 278 18.03 24.53 11.42
CA PRO A 278 17.91 23.35 10.56
C PRO A 278 16.46 22.85 10.51
N VAL A 279 15.93 22.65 9.31
CA VAL A 279 14.56 22.16 9.08
C VAL A 279 14.48 20.64 8.96
N SER A 280 15.63 19.96 8.96
CA SER A 280 15.75 18.54 8.62
C SER A 280 16.52 17.74 9.66
N HIS A 281 16.12 16.50 9.86
CA HIS A 281 16.82 15.51 10.66
C HIS A 281 17.16 14.28 9.84
N ARG A 282 18.29 13.64 10.14
CA ARG A 282 18.59 12.29 9.67
C ARG A 282 17.87 11.28 10.54
N LEU A 283 17.00 10.47 9.96
CA LEU A 283 16.15 9.51 10.67
C LEU A 283 16.08 8.17 9.93
N PHE A 284 15.59 7.15 10.64
CA PHE A 284 15.58 5.77 10.18
C PHE A 284 14.17 5.20 10.13
N GLN A 285 13.96 4.27 9.18
CA GLN A 285 12.72 3.51 9.06
C GLN A 285 13.02 2.10 8.57
N GLN A 286 12.54 1.09 9.30
CA GLN A 286 12.55 -0.29 8.83
C GLN A 286 11.43 -0.49 7.82
N ILE A 287 11.74 -1.13 6.70
CA ILE A 287 10.79 -1.40 5.62
C ILE A 287 10.84 -2.89 5.25
N PRO A 288 9.70 -3.58 5.09
CA PRO A 288 9.69 -4.94 4.54
C PRO A 288 10.29 -4.99 3.14
N TYR A 289 10.99 -6.08 2.80
CA TYR A 289 11.73 -6.21 1.53
C TYR A 289 10.87 -5.86 0.31
N GLN A 290 9.62 -6.32 0.27
CA GLN A 290 8.72 -6.11 -0.87
C GLN A 290 8.43 -4.64 -1.18
N PHE A 291 8.68 -3.72 -0.24
CA PHE A 291 8.45 -2.28 -0.42
C PHE A 291 9.74 -1.48 -0.64
N CYS A 292 10.92 -2.12 -0.59
CA CYS A 292 12.20 -1.41 -0.74
C CYS A 292 12.30 -0.72 -2.11
N GLU A 293 11.89 -1.38 -3.18
CA GLU A 293 11.86 -0.77 -4.53
C GLU A 293 10.92 0.43 -4.59
N ALA A 294 9.73 0.32 -3.98
CA ALA A 294 8.77 1.41 -3.91
C ALA A 294 9.35 2.64 -3.20
N VAL A 295 10.02 2.47 -2.06
CA VAL A 295 10.67 3.58 -1.34
C VAL A 295 11.74 4.26 -2.22
N CYS A 296 12.58 3.47 -2.89
CA CYS A 296 13.63 4.02 -3.77
C CYS A 296 13.05 4.83 -4.94
N ARG A 297 11.89 4.39 -5.45
CA ARG A 297 11.29 4.93 -6.66
C ARG A 297 10.36 6.11 -6.41
N VAL A 298 9.50 6.02 -5.40
CA VAL A 298 8.41 6.99 -5.13
C VAL A 298 8.50 7.64 -3.75
N GLY A 299 9.55 7.35 -2.97
CA GLY A 299 9.71 7.85 -1.61
C GLY A 299 8.82 7.14 -0.59
N PHE A 300 8.90 7.57 0.66
CA PHE A 300 8.19 6.95 1.79
C PHE A 300 6.68 7.19 1.74
N GLN A 301 5.90 6.19 2.14
CA GLN A 301 4.45 6.27 2.20
C GLN A 301 3.95 5.73 3.55
N ARG A 302 2.91 6.38 4.10
CA ARG A 302 2.29 6.00 5.39
C ARG A 302 1.91 4.51 5.45
N MET A 303 1.55 4.02 4.28
CA MET A 303 0.97 2.72 3.93
C MET A 303 1.78 1.51 4.40
N TYR A 304 3.12 1.58 4.35
CA TYR A 304 4.00 0.51 4.83
C TYR A 304 4.87 0.95 6.02
N SER A 305 4.73 2.21 6.45
CA SER A 305 5.48 2.78 7.57
C SER A 305 4.71 2.84 8.88
N ALA A 306 3.37 2.77 8.84
CA ALA A 306 2.55 2.99 10.01
C ALA A 306 2.61 1.76 10.94
N PRO A 307 2.90 1.92 12.24
CA PRO A 307 2.70 0.85 13.20
C PRO A 307 1.22 0.46 13.20
N ARG A 308 0.92 -0.81 13.52
CA ARG A 308 -0.46 -1.34 13.59
C ARG A 308 -1.40 -0.51 14.48
N ASP A 309 -0.84 0.23 15.43
CA ASP A 309 -1.55 1.17 16.30
C ASP A 309 -0.81 2.53 16.34
N PRO A 310 -1.18 3.50 15.48
CA PRO A 310 -0.48 4.78 15.36
C PRO A 310 -0.79 5.73 16.53
N LYS A 311 0.13 5.82 17.50
CA LYS A 311 -0.06 6.62 18.73
C LYS A 311 -0.01 8.14 18.57
N TYR A 312 0.66 8.62 17.52
CA TYR A 312 1.09 10.02 17.39
C TYR A 312 0.50 10.72 16.15
N GLY A 313 -0.17 9.96 15.28
CA GLY A 313 -0.88 10.49 14.11
C GLY A 313 -0.88 9.50 12.95
N VAL A 314 -1.80 9.69 12.01
CA VAL A 314 -1.96 8.87 10.80
C VAL A 314 -0.99 9.33 9.71
N GLY A 315 0.31 9.18 9.97
CA GLY A 315 1.39 9.65 9.10
C GLY A 315 2.51 8.63 8.84
N ILE A 316 3.65 9.13 8.40
CA ILE A 316 4.86 8.35 8.07
C ILE A 316 5.82 8.45 9.25
N TYR A 317 6.14 7.31 9.85
CA TYR A 317 6.87 7.21 11.12
C TYR A 317 8.37 7.01 10.93
N PHE A 318 9.18 7.90 11.49
CA PHE A 318 10.63 7.77 11.50
C PHE A 318 11.14 7.76 12.94
N THR A 319 12.26 7.07 13.16
CA THR A 319 12.93 7.07 14.46
C THR A 319 14.35 7.58 14.37
N LYS A 320 14.79 8.30 15.39
CA LYS A 320 16.20 8.65 15.61
C LYS A 320 16.96 7.51 16.30
N ASN A 321 16.26 6.58 16.96
CA ASN A 321 16.84 5.59 17.85
C ASN A 321 16.96 4.21 17.17
N LEU A 322 18.13 3.94 16.59
CA LEU A 322 18.46 2.64 15.99
C LEU A 322 18.40 1.46 16.98
N LYS A 323 18.64 1.69 18.28
CA LYS A 323 18.54 0.63 19.29
C LYS A 323 17.09 0.17 19.49
N ASN A 324 16.16 1.12 19.54
CA ASN A 324 14.73 0.82 19.63
C ASN A 324 14.29 0.07 18.36
N LEU A 325 14.69 0.55 17.17
CA LEU A 325 14.43 -0.14 15.91
C LEU A 325 14.93 -1.59 15.96
N ALA A 326 16.20 -1.82 16.34
CA ALA A 326 16.77 -3.15 16.45
C ALA A 326 16.03 -4.04 17.46
N TYR A 327 15.58 -3.48 18.58
CA TYR A 327 14.79 -4.19 19.59
C TYR A 327 13.41 -4.60 19.05
N GLN A 328 12.70 -3.72 18.34
CA GLN A 328 11.41 -4.06 17.73
C GLN A 328 11.56 -5.17 16.69
N VAL A 329 12.65 -5.14 15.91
CA VAL A 329 12.95 -6.21 14.95
C VAL A 329 13.09 -7.55 15.66
N LYS A 330 13.88 -7.64 16.75
CA LYS A 330 14.04 -8.88 17.57
C LYS A 330 12.71 -9.50 17.97
N LYS A 331 11.75 -8.67 18.35
CA LYS A 331 10.44 -9.13 18.84
C LYS A 331 9.54 -9.63 17.72
N THR A 332 9.77 -9.18 16.49
CA THR A 332 8.84 -9.36 15.36
C THR A 332 9.37 -10.32 14.29
N SER A 333 10.68 -10.56 14.23
CA SER A 333 11.34 -11.42 13.25
C SER A 333 11.21 -12.90 13.61
N ALA A 334 10.16 -13.56 13.12
CA ALA A 334 10.05 -15.02 13.12
C ALA A 334 10.34 -15.65 11.73
N ILE A 335 10.60 -14.85 10.68
CA ILE A 335 10.56 -15.34 9.28
C ILE A 335 11.66 -14.77 8.37
N ASP A 336 12.07 -13.50 8.49
CA ASP A 336 13.09 -12.91 7.60
C ASP A 336 14.47 -12.83 8.27
N GLU A 337 15.49 -13.45 7.66
CA GLU A 337 16.89 -13.35 8.09
C GLU A 337 17.48 -11.95 7.88
N LEU A 338 16.94 -11.20 6.91
CA LEU A 338 17.45 -9.89 6.49
C LEU A 338 16.54 -8.74 6.94
N ILE A 339 17.18 -7.69 7.45
CA ILE A 339 16.56 -6.48 7.96
C ILE A 339 16.92 -5.33 7.02
N TYR A 340 15.91 -4.64 6.51
CA TYR A 340 16.09 -3.51 5.59
C TYR A 340 15.74 -2.20 6.31
N VAL A 341 16.73 -1.34 6.47
CA VAL A 341 16.58 -0.05 7.16
C VAL A 341 16.95 1.05 6.19
N PHE A 342 16.01 1.95 5.94
CA PHE A 342 16.27 3.17 5.21
C PHE A 342 16.78 4.25 6.16
N ASP A 343 17.82 4.94 5.70
CA ASP A 343 18.36 6.15 6.28
C ASP A 343 17.94 7.32 5.40
N ALA A 344 17.23 8.28 6.00
CA ALA A 344 16.53 9.33 5.31
C ALA A 344 16.86 10.70 5.89
N GLU A 345 16.90 11.70 5.02
CA GLU A 345 16.79 13.09 5.43
C GLU A 345 15.31 13.47 5.45
N VAL A 346 14.83 13.93 6.61
CA VAL A 346 13.41 14.20 6.85
C VAL A 346 13.23 15.65 7.28
N LEU A 347 12.41 16.40 6.55
CA LEU A 347 12.02 17.78 6.84
C LEU A 347 11.00 17.80 7.98
N THR A 348 11.49 17.75 9.21
CA THR A 348 10.66 17.78 10.42
C THR A 348 10.17 19.18 10.76
N GLY A 349 10.88 20.23 10.31
CA GLY A 349 10.56 21.63 10.57
C GLY A 349 10.24 21.91 12.04
N SER A 350 9.21 22.74 12.26
CA SER A 350 8.58 22.91 13.55
C SER A 350 7.72 21.69 13.90
N PHE A 351 7.72 21.29 15.16
CA PHE A 351 6.97 20.12 15.60
C PHE A 351 6.29 20.32 16.95
N CYS A 352 5.25 19.54 17.19
CA CYS A 352 4.51 19.49 18.45
C CYS A 352 4.26 18.05 18.90
N GLN A 353 3.67 17.88 20.07
CA GLN A 353 3.26 16.57 20.58
C GLN A 353 2.23 15.92 19.65
N GLY A 354 2.44 14.65 19.29
CA GLY A 354 1.52 13.88 18.46
C GLY A 354 0.31 13.31 19.23
N HIS A 355 -0.74 12.99 18.50
CA HIS A 355 -1.96 12.36 19.00
C HIS A 355 -2.55 11.42 17.95
N GLN A 356 -3.15 10.31 18.36
CA GLN A 356 -3.65 9.25 17.48
C GLN A 356 -4.66 9.75 16.43
N LEU A 357 -5.43 10.80 16.74
CA LEU A 357 -6.42 11.39 15.84
C LEU A 357 -5.85 12.41 14.83
N HIS A 358 -4.55 12.75 14.91
CA HIS A 358 -3.97 13.70 13.97
C HIS A 358 -3.86 13.07 12.58
N ILE A 359 -4.54 13.67 11.59
CA ILE A 359 -4.40 13.35 10.16
C ILE A 359 -3.52 14.36 9.41
N VAL A 360 -3.27 15.51 10.04
CA VAL A 360 -2.33 16.57 9.66
C VAL A 360 -1.71 17.14 10.94
N PRO A 361 -0.57 17.83 10.89
CA PRO A 361 -0.05 18.53 12.05
C PRO A 361 -1.04 19.63 12.50
N PRO A 362 -1.17 19.87 13.81
CA PRO A 362 -2.06 20.90 14.33
C PRO A 362 -1.55 22.33 14.00
N PRO A 363 -2.45 23.32 14.01
CA PRO A 363 -2.12 24.73 13.78
C PRO A 363 -1.21 25.28 14.89
N LEU A 364 -0.38 26.27 14.56
CA LEU A 364 0.54 26.91 15.51
C LEU A 364 -0.21 27.66 16.63
N SER A 365 -1.40 28.15 16.33
CA SER A 365 -2.32 28.78 17.27
C SER A 365 -3.78 28.55 16.84
N PRO A 366 -4.76 28.60 17.76
CA PRO A 366 -6.17 28.44 17.40
C PRO A 366 -6.59 29.47 16.34
N GLY A 367 -7.03 28.99 15.17
CA GLY A 367 -7.46 29.85 14.06
C GLY A 367 -6.34 30.31 13.11
N ASP A 368 -5.09 29.89 13.35
CA ASP A 368 -3.99 30.14 12.42
C ASP A 368 -4.12 29.23 11.17
N THR A 369 -3.75 29.78 10.02
CA THR A 369 -3.61 29.01 8.77
C THR A 369 -2.33 28.21 8.71
N ASP A 370 -1.31 28.63 9.48
CA ASP A 370 -0.04 27.93 9.56
C ASP A 370 -0.09 26.78 10.57
N CYS A 371 0.33 25.60 10.11
CA CYS A 371 0.48 24.41 10.94
C CYS A 371 1.95 24.13 11.26
N HIS A 372 2.15 23.34 12.31
CA HIS A 372 3.41 22.64 12.49
C HIS A 372 3.77 21.79 11.25
N ASP A 373 5.04 21.44 11.09
CA ASP A 373 5.51 20.67 9.94
C ASP A 373 5.50 19.16 10.21
N SER A 374 5.64 18.75 11.48
CA SER A 374 5.57 17.36 11.92
C SER A 374 5.07 17.22 13.36
N VAL A 375 4.86 16.00 13.81
CA VAL A 375 4.54 15.70 15.22
C VAL A 375 5.51 14.68 15.79
N VAL A 376 5.70 14.70 17.11
CA VAL A 376 6.70 13.87 17.81
C VAL A 376 6.10 13.14 19.01
N ASP A 377 6.84 12.15 19.50
CA ASP A 377 6.53 11.41 20.72
C ASP A 377 6.81 12.20 22.00
N ASN A 378 7.85 13.04 22.00
CA ASN A 378 8.19 13.93 23.12
C ASN A 378 8.85 15.21 22.59
N VAL A 379 8.25 16.37 22.87
CA VAL A 379 8.75 17.67 22.36
C VAL A 379 10.14 18.04 22.92
N SER A 380 10.44 17.66 24.15
CA SER A 380 11.73 17.99 24.81
C SER A 380 12.88 17.11 24.31
N SER A 381 12.60 15.86 23.96
CA SER A 381 13.60 14.90 23.48
C SER A 381 12.95 13.91 22.49
N PRO A 382 12.72 14.33 21.23
CA PRO A 382 12.01 13.51 20.26
C PRO A 382 12.85 12.33 19.79
N GLU A 383 12.33 11.12 19.96
CA GLU A 383 12.90 9.90 19.37
C GLU A 383 12.13 9.45 18.13
N THR A 384 10.84 9.79 18.05
CA THR A 384 9.95 9.44 16.96
C THR A 384 9.38 10.69 16.32
N PHE A 385 9.47 10.78 15.00
CA PHE A 385 8.89 11.84 14.20
C PHE A 385 7.84 11.27 13.26
N VAL A 386 6.71 11.98 13.11
CA VAL A 386 5.65 11.63 12.16
C VAL A 386 5.42 12.80 11.22
N ILE A 387 5.65 12.56 9.93
CA ILE A 387 5.35 13.51 8.84
C ILE A 387 4.07 13.09 8.13
N PHE A 388 3.41 14.05 7.48
CA PHE A 388 2.12 13.82 6.81
C PHE A 388 2.19 14.02 5.29
N SER A 389 3.35 14.44 4.77
CA SER A 389 3.63 14.52 3.34
C SER A 389 4.86 13.69 2.97
N ASN A 390 4.74 12.83 1.97
CA ASN A 390 5.86 12.05 1.44
C ASN A 390 6.99 12.92 0.84
N THR A 391 6.68 14.14 0.41
CA THR A 391 7.66 15.12 -0.09
C THR A 391 8.60 15.65 1.00
N GLN A 392 8.32 15.40 2.28
CA GLN A 392 9.17 15.78 3.41
C GLN A 392 10.28 14.77 3.71
N ALA A 393 10.39 13.64 3.01
CA ALA A 393 11.43 12.66 3.30
C ALA A 393 12.16 12.19 2.03
N MET A 394 13.48 12.27 2.05
CA MET A 394 14.36 11.77 1.00
C MET A 394 15.13 10.55 1.51
N PRO A 395 14.89 9.35 0.96
CA PRO A 395 15.71 8.20 1.27
C PRO A 395 17.12 8.39 0.67
N GLN A 396 18.15 8.30 1.51
CA GLN A 396 19.54 8.50 1.09
C GLN A 396 20.30 7.18 0.96
N TYR A 397 20.09 6.28 1.92
CA TYR A 397 20.75 4.98 1.95
C TYR A 397 19.81 3.85 2.34
N LEU A 398 20.03 2.69 1.76
CA LEU A 398 19.44 1.42 2.17
C LEU A 398 20.52 0.58 2.85
N TRP A 399 20.28 0.25 4.13
CA TRP A 399 21.11 -0.62 4.95
C TRP A 399 20.46 -2.00 5.01
N THR A 400 21.16 -3.01 4.49
CA THR A 400 20.77 -4.42 4.65
C THR A 400 21.58 -5.03 5.77
N CYS A 401 20.90 -5.51 6.80
CA CYS A 401 21.50 -6.00 8.02
C CYS A 401 21.00 -7.40 8.37
N THR A 402 21.76 -8.14 9.17
CA THR A 402 21.31 -9.30 9.96
C THR A 402 21.31 -8.95 11.44
N GLN A 403 20.69 -9.81 12.23
CA GLN A 403 20.74 -9.70 13.68
C GLN A 403 21.90 -10.52 14.25
N ASN A 404 22.66 -9.96 15.19
CA ASN A 404 23.69 -10.73 15.89
C ASN A 404 23.03 -11.87 16.69
N HIS A 405 23.27 -13.12 16.28
CA HIS A 405 23.06 -14.27 17.14
C HIS A 405 24.12 -14.24 18.24
N VAL A 406 23.79 -13.66 19.38
CA VAL A 406 24.50 -14.01 20.61
C VAL A 406 24.06 -15.44 20.93
N GLN A 407 24.92 -16.43 20.64
CA GLN A 407 24.73 -17.75 21.24
C GLN A 407 24.63 -17.55 22.76
N PRO A 408 23.64 -18.14 23.45
CA PRO A 408 23.66 -18.18 24.89
C PRO A 408 25.00 -18.80 25.28
N GLN A 409 25.82 -18.07 26.02
CA GLN A 409 27.01 -18.66 26.62
C GLN A 409 26.53 -19.86 27.44
N ASN A 410 26.80 -21.06 26.94
CA ASN A 410 26.73 -22.26 27.75
C ASN A 410 27.64 -21.99 28.94
N TYR A 411 27.03 -21.85 30.13
CA TYR A 411 27.76 -21.91 31.38
C TYR A 411 28.57 -23.20 31.33
N SER A 412 29.88 -23.03 31.18
CA SER A 412 30.86 -24.09 31.27
C SER A 412 30.74 -24.71 32.66
N SER A 413 29.93 -25.76 32.77
CA SER A 413 29.98 -26.68 33.90
C SER A 413 31.40 -27.24 33.97
N GLY A 414 32.11 -26.91 35.05
CA GLY A 414 33.48 -27.35 35.29
C GLY A 414 33.64 -28.87 35.21
N PRO A 415 34.87 -29.37 35.05
CA PRO A 415 35.12 -30.78 34.83
C PRO A 415 34.75 -31.58 36.08
N ARG A 416 33.63 -32.33 36.03
CA ARG A 416 33.36 -33.42 36.95
C ARG A 416 34.20 -34.62 36.52
N MET A 417 35.15 -34.98 37.36
CA MET A 417 35.91 -36.22 37.26
C MET A 417 34.95 -37.42 37.24
N LEU A 418 34.98 -38.20 36.17
CA LEU A 418 34.43 -39.56 36.19
C LEU A 418 35.42 -40.46 36.93
N SER A 419 35.11 -40.78 38.18
CA SER A 419 35.63 -41.99 38.82
C SER A 419 34.82 -43.18 38.29
N SER A 420 35.49 -44.05 37.55
CA SER A 420 35.02 -45.38 37.21
C SER A 420 34.82 -46.21 38.47
N GLN A 421 33.67 -46.86 38.60
CA GLN A 421 33.56 -48.27 39.01
C GLN A 421 32.09 -48.71 39.02
N ASN A 422 31.82 -49.69 38.18
CA ASN A 422 30.71 -50.64 38.24
C ASN A 422 31.38 -52.00 38.57
N PRO A 423 30.69 -53.12 38.86
CA PRO A 423 29.35 -53.32 39.41
C PRO A 423 29.35 -54.33 40.60
N TRP A 424 28.28 -54.34 41.41
CA TRP A 424 27.77 -55.51 42.16
C TRP A 424 28.74 -56.35 43.02
N SER A 425 28.75 -56.06 44.33
CA SER A 425 28.83 -57.11 45.36
C SER A 425 27.86 -56.82 46.50
N LYS A 426 26.83 -57.66 46.58
CA LYS A 426 25.99 -57.96 47.73
C LYS A 426 26.78 -57.86 49.06
N ILE A 427 26.10 -57.49 50.16
CA ILE A 427 25.80 -58.37 51.31
C ILE A 427 25.30 -57.55 52.53
N LEU A 428 24.09 -57.92 52.98
CA LEU A 428 23.48 -57.88 54.33
C LEU A 428 23.26 -56.50 55.01
N LYS A 429 22.00 -56.04 55.07
CA LYS A 429 21.02 -56.25 56.16
C LYS A 429 21.32 -55.48 57.46
N GLY A 430 20.60 -54.38 57.62
CA GLY A 430 19.90 -53.99 58.85
C GLY A 430 18.46 -53.72 58.46
#